data_AF-A0A4Q3VY09-F1
#
_entry.id   AF-A0A4Q3VY09-F1
#
_cell.length_a   1.000
_cell.length_b   1.000
_cell.length_c   1.000
_cell.angle_alpha   90.00
_cell.angle_beta   90.00
_cell.angle_gamma   90.00
#
_symmetry.space_group_name_H-M   'P 1'
#
loop_
_entity.id
_entity.type
_entity.pdbx_description
1 polymer ?
#
loop_
_entity_poly.entity_id
_entity_poly.type
_entity_poly.pdbx_seq_one_letter_code
_entity_poly.pdbx_strand_id
1 'polypeptide(L)'
;MATIAPTRVGTSDDASLCKGFAMFPALGNVNAAISVNDTTSTFFDTSVSLLLLRISARASAGIFLGSCGPAYGFNFLASGETDGNSLALEVTDDSVEAGFMFGLTLGANVEISIDRLAITWVWDGWNSGIRTSWEKFFSSELGIRIDLLGLLFELVLLLLKESGREDNPLQKVANLSPTLLGTYGIVDGAGGQLGEEGRFTVRPTFSLPIDLVHLSPALKAVDKALGALGGGFGLGPTIGVAIPVTAKIASVRLADASREVTYVRNESGGEAFKGTTTGEEIEKPTKMTVQMEHRPGFDLSFGIFYDISILKFLSLGGSVSFGLLQVLGIELSFGAYDNLVDNTIGQTTIGRGMGGVAQAAGEGFTEFVLMPPGYANA
;
A
#
# COMPACT_ATOMS: atom_id res chain seq x y z
N MET A 1 -16.73 -25.74 28.55
CA MET A 1 -15.48 -25.16 28.03
C MET A 1 -15.41 -25.44 26.54
N ALA A 2 -15.56 -24.40 25.73
CA ALA A 2 -15.48 -24.47 24.28
C ALA A 2 -14.09 -24.07 23.81
N THR A 3 -13.51 -24.87 22.92
CA THR A 3 -12.24 -24.56 22.25
C THR A 3 -12.49 -23.69 21.03
N ILE A 4 -11.73 -22.62 20.92
CA ILE A 4 -11.70 -21.70 19.78
C ILE A 4 -10.55 -22.12 18.87
N ALA A 5 -10.90 -22.76 17.75
CA ALA A 5 -9.92 -23.12 16.73
C ALA A 5 -9.23 -21.86 16.16
N PRO A 6 -7.97 -21.97 15.70
CA PRO A 6 -7.26 -20.83 15.11
C PRO A 6 -8.06 -20.14 14.00
N THR A 7 -8.29 -18.85 14.19
CA THR A 7 -9.09 -18.01 13.30
C THR A 7 -8.30 -16.77 12.93
N ARG A 8 -8.15 -16.51 11.62
CA ARG A 8 -7.52 -15.27 11.16
C ARG A 8 -8.53 -14.13 11.27
N VAL A 9 -8.15 -13.06 11.95
CA VAL A 9 -8.97 -11.86 12.14
C VAL A 9 -8.16 -10.67 11.64
N GLY A 10 -8.79 -9.81 10.86
CA GLY A 10 -8.08 -8.71 10.23
C GLY A 10 -8.91 -8.00 9.18
N THR A 11 -8.33 -6.93 8.64
CA THR A 11 -8.86 -6.20 7.50
C THR A 11 -8.68 -6.95 6.18
N SER A 12 -7.64 -7.80 6.11
CA SER A 12 -7.26 -8.63 4.96
C SER A 12 -6.28 -9.74 5.36
N ASP A 13 -6.04 -10.71 4.46
CA ASP A 13 -5.07 -11.79 4.67
C ASP A 13 -3.66 -11.28 5.00
N ASP A 14 -3.30 -10.15 4.40
CA ASP A 14 -2.08 -9.37 4.61
C ASP A 14 -2.39 -8.08 5.39
N ALA A 15 -1.43 -7.56 6.17
CA ALA A 15 -1.56 -6.24 6.78
C ALA A 15 -1.37 -5.21 5.68
N SER A 16 -2.48 -4.73 5.12
CA SER A 16 -2.47 -3.82 3.97
C SER A 16 -3.30 -2.58 4.27
N LEU A 17 -2.66 -1.43 4.16
CA LEU A 17 -3.26 -0.12 4.34
C LEU A 17 -4.39 0.15 3.33
N CYS A 18 -4.25 -0.30 2.08
CA CYS A 18 -5.28 -0.15 1.04
C CYS A 18 -6.57 -0.93 1.33
N LYS A 19 -6.51 -1.93 2.23
CA LYS A 19 -7.67 -2.71 2.69
C LYS A 19 -8.03 -2.36 4.14
N GLY A 20 -7.36 -1.37 4.72
CA GLY A 20 -7.49 -0.99 6.12
C GLY A 20 -8.69 -0.08 6.41
N PHE A 21 -8.87 0.20 7.70
CA PHE A 21 -9.83 1.20 8.18
C PHE A 21 -9.25 2.61 8.09
N ALA A 22 -10.11 3.60 7.89
CA ALA A 22 -9.71 5.00 7.95
C ALA A 22 -9.14 5.34 9.33
N MET A 23 -7.97 5.98 9.37
CA MET A 23 -7.42 6.47 10.64
C MET A 23 -8.31 7.51 11.27
N PHE A 24 -8.87 8.40 10.44
CA PHE A 24 -9.74 9.50 10.82
C PHE A 24 -11.11 9.28 10.18
N PRO A 25 -12.06 8.60 10.85
CA PRO A 25 -13.35 8.27 10.26
C PRO A 25 -14.10 9.49 9.69
N ALA A 26 -13.97 10.66 10.33
CA ALA A 26 -14.57 11.90 9.86
C ALA A 26 -14.02 12.41 8.51
N LEU A 27 -12.80 12.00 8.13
CA LEU A 27 -12.17 12.32 6.85
C LEU A 27 -12.33 11.20 5.81
N GLY A 28 -12.73 10.01 6.25
CA GLY A 28 -12.77 8.80 5.42
C GLY A 28 -11.39 8.25 5.07
N ASN A 29 -11.36 7.23 4.21
CA ASN A 29 -10.16 6.70 3.56
C ASN A 29 -10.21 6.99 2.05
N VAL A 30 -9.06 7.33 1.46
CA VAL A 30 -8.95 7.40 0.01
C VAL A 30 -8.35 6.08 -0.46
N ASN A 31 -9.18 5.20 -1.00
CA ASN A 31 -8.77 3.98 -1.67
C ASN A 31 -9.16 4.09 -3.14
N ALA A 32 -8.41 4.89 -3.88
CA ALA A 32 -8.69 5.19 -5.28
C ALA A 32 -7.55 4.69 -6.15
N ALA A 33 -7.83 3.68 -6.98
CA ALA A 33 -7.02 3.35 -8.13
C ALA A 33 -7.68 3.97 -9.36
N ILE A 34 -7.07 5.01 -9.91
CA ILE A 34 -7.52 5.67 -11.12
C ILE A 34 -6.61 5.21 -12.26
N SER A 35 -7.13 4.35 -13.12
CA SER A 35 -6.56 4.16 -14.46
C SER A 35 -6.99 5.36 -15.29
N VAL A 36 -6.11 6.37 -15.41
CA VAL A 36 -6.34 7.48 -16.33
C VAL A 36 -5.95 6.95 -17.71
N ASN A 37 -6.92 6.36 -18.39
CA ASN A 37 -6.89 5.78 -19.74
C ASN A 37 -6.67 4.26 -19.83
N ASP A 38 -7.76 3.50 -19.87
CA ASP A 38 -7.80 2.25 -20.66
C ASP A 38 -7.81 2.58 -22.18
N THR A 39 -8.18 3.82 -22.55
CA THR A 39 -7.98 4.38 -23.89
C THR A 39 -6.55 4.86 -24.05
N THR A 40 -5.66 3.89 -24.21
CA THR A 40 -4.35 4.05 -24.86
C THR A 40 -4.31 5.24 -25.82
N SER A 41 -3.63 6.33 -25.47
CA SER A 41 -3.35 7.37 -26.46
C SER A 41 -2.33 6.76 -27.41
N THR A 42 -2.79 6.31 -28.58
CA THR A 42 -1.93 5.71 -29.57
C THR A 42 -0.95 6.76 -30.08
N PHE A 43 0.33 6.66 -29.71
CA PHE A 43 1.37 7.60 -30.16
C PHE A 43 1.53 7.55 -31.67
N PHE A 44 1.47 6.34 -32.23
CA PHE A 44 1.37 6.09 -33.64
C PHE A 44 0.70 4.74 -33.88
N ASP A 45 -0.16 4.70 -34.90
CA ASP A 45 -0.74 3.50 -35.48
C ASP A 45 -0.43 3.56 -36.96
N THR A 46 0.55 2.77 -37.40
CA THR A 46 0.98 2.77 -38.80
C THR A 46 0.90 1.38 -39.37
N SER A 47 0.32 1.27 -40.56
CA SER A 47 0.33 0.04 -41.33
C SER A 47 0.92 0.33 -42.71
N VAL A 48 1.98 -0.39 -43.06
CA VAL A 48 2.59 -0.35 -44.39
C VAL A 48 2.26 -1.66 -45.10
N SER A 49 1.50 -1.54 -46.19
CA SER A 49 1.16 -2.67 -47.06
C SER A 49 2.17 -2.76 -48.20
N LEU A 50 2.96 -3.83 -48.20
CA LEU A 50 3.75 -4.31 -49.33
C LEU A 50 2.95 -5.42 -50.03
N LEU A 51 3.16 -5.62 -51.33
CA LEU A 51 2.36 -6.47 -52.23
C LEU A 51 1.78 -7.77 -51.63
N LEU A 52 2.51 -8.48 -50.76
CA LEU A 52 2.06 -9.72 -50.10
C LEU A 52 2.17 -9.67 -48.56
N LEU A 53 2.58 -8.55 -47.99
CA LEU A 53 2.89 -8.39 -46.57
C LEU A 53 2.33 -7.07 -46.05
N ARG A 54 1.60 -7.11 -44.93
CA ARG A 54 1.17 -5.91 -44.22
C ARG A 54 1.90 -5.85 -42.89
N ILE A 55 2.74 -4.85 -42.70
CA ILE A 55 3.43 -4.59 -41.44
C ILE A 55 2.62 -3.55 -40.69
N SER A 56 2.15 -3.88 -39.49
CA SER A 56 1.46 -2.95 -38.60
C SER A 56 2.31 -2.72 -37.36
N ALA A 57 2.42 -1.47 -36.94
CA ALA A 57 3.09 -1.10 -35.70
C ALA A 57 2.21 -0.11 -34.93
N ARG A 58 1.90 -0.46 -33.69
CA ARG A 58 1.04 0.32 -32.80
C ARG A 58 1.79 0.59 -31.51
N ALA A 59 1.92 1.85 -31.12
CA ALA A 59 2.45 2.23 -29.81
C ALA A 59 1.39 2.97 -29.01
N SER A 60 1.27 2.64 -27.72
CA SER A 60 0.30 3.25 -26.82
C SER A 60 0.91 3.57 -25.47
N ALA A 61 0.38 4.58 -24.77
CA ALA A 61 0.65 4.79 -23.35
C ALA A 61 -0.63 4.83 -22.50
N GLY A 62 -0.49 4.45 -21.24
CA GLY A 62 -1.49 4.63 -20.18
C GLY A 62 -0.85 5.19 -18.91
N ILE A 63 -1.62 5.95 -18.13
CA ILE A 63 -1.20 6.49 -16.83
C ILE A 63 -2.03 5.80 -15.76
N PHE A 64 -1.36 5.14 -14.82
CA PHE A 64 -2.01 4.56 -13.65
C PHE A 64 -1.63 5.38 -12.41
N LEU A 65 -2.62 5.93 -11.73
CA LEU A 65 -2.46 6.63 -10.45
C LEU A 65 -3.22 5.86 -9.37
N GLY A 66 -2.58 5.59 -8.24
CA GLY A 66 -3.20 4.94 -7.08
C GLY A 66 -2.94 5.74 -5.82
N SER A 67 -3.90 5.75 -4.89
CA SER A 67 -3.69 6.24 -3.53
C SER A 67 -4.43 5.37 -2.52
N CYS A 68 -3.82 5.20 -1.35
CA CYS A 68 -4.36 4.46 -0.22
C CYS A 68 -4.13 5.27 1.07
N GLY A 69 -5.16 5.38 1.91
CA GLY A 69 -5.10 6.00 3.23
C GLY A 69 -5.68 7.42 3.32
N PRO A 70 -5.53 8.13 4.45
CA PRO A 70 -4.86 7.68 5.68
C PRO A 70 -5.60 6.52 6.35
N ALA A 71 -4.96 5.36 6.46
CA ALA A 71 -5.58 4.12 6.92
C ALA A 71 -4.63 3.25 7.73
N TYR A 72 -5.19 2.32 8.50
CA TYR A 72 -4.44 1.25 9.14
C TYR A 72 -5.10 -0.10 8.84
N GLY A 73 -4.31 -1.05 8.35
CA GLY A 73 -4.68 -2.44 8.11
C GLY A 73 -3.98 -3.34 9.11
N PHE A 74 -4.63 -4.41 9.51
CA PHE A 74 -4.05 -5.38 10.44
C PHE A 74 -4.56 -6.78 10.14
N ASN A 75 -3.80 -7.78 10.58
CA ASN A 75 -4.30 -9.14 10.71
C ASN A 75 -3.58 -9.85 11.86
N PHE A 76 -4.20 -10.88 12.41
CA PHE A 76 -3.63 -11.77 13.40
C PHE A 76 -4.38 -13.09 13.43
N LEU A 77 -3.79 -14.12 14.02
CA LEU A 77 -4.41 -15.39 14.29
C LEU A 77 -4.80 -15.47 15.77
N ALA A 78 -6.09 -15.69 16.04
CA ALA A 78 -6.62 -15.86 17.38
C ALA A 78 -7.07 -17.30 17.63
N SER A 79 -6.62 -17.90 18.73
CA SER A 79 -7.04 -19.23 19.20
C SER A 79 -7.12 -19.24 20.71
N GLY A 80 -7.92 -20.14 21.29
CA GLY A 80 -7.99 -20.24 22.74
C GLY A 80 -9.20 -21.00 23.24
N GLU A 81 -9.73 -20.58 24.38
CA GLU A 81 -10.84 -21.27 25.05
C GLU A 81 -11.73 -20.30 25.83
N THR A 82 -13.00 -20.70 25.98
CA THR A 82 -13.96 -20.04 26.85
C THR A 82 -14.64 -21.05 27.76
N ASP A 83 -14.90 -20.65 29.00
CA ASP A 83 -15.71 -21.39 29.98
C ASP A 83 -17.09 -20.76 30.21
N GLY A 84 -17.47 -19.81 29.36
CA GLY A 84 -18.73 -19.09 29.40
C GLY A 84 -18.70 -17.78 30.17
N ASN A 85 -17.88 -17.66 31.21
CA ASN A 85 -17.71 -16.41 31.96
C ASN A 85 -16.43 -15.68 31.59
N SER A 86 -15.44 -16.41 31.09
CA SER A 86 -14.13 -15.90 30.69
C SER A 86 -13.75 -16.42 29.31
N LEU A 87 -12.99 -15.59 28.59
CA LEU A 87 -12.39 -15.91 27.30
C LEU A 87 -10.90 -15.63 27.40
N ALA A 88 -10.09 -16.63 27.09
CA ALA A 88 -8.65 -16.47 26.92
C ALA A 88 -8.30 -16.77 25.46
N LEU A 89 -7.78 -15.77 24.76
CA LEU A 89 -7.29 -15.89 23.39
C LEU A 89 -5.80 -15.59 23.34
N GLU A 90 -5.06 -16.56 22.84
CA GLU A 90 -3.71 -16.38 22.34
C GLU A 90 -3.77 -15.70 20.97
N VAL A 91 -2.94 -14.68 20.79
CA VAL A 91 -2.80 -13.94 19.53
C VAL A 91 -1.40 -14.20 18.99
N THR A 92 -1.33 -14.70 17.76
CA THR A 92 -0.08 -15.02 17.06
C THR A 92 -0.15 -14.51 15.63
N ASP A 93 0.99 -14.51 14.92
CA ASP A 93 1.08 -14.08 13.51
C ASP A 93 0.43 -12.70 13.28
N ASP A 94 0.61 -11.79 14.24
CA ASP A 94 0.02 -10.47 14.20
C ASP A 94 0.90 -9.51 13.41
N SER A 95 0.26 -8.74 12.54
CA SER A 95 0.90 -7.69 11.74
C SER A 95 -0.05 -6.51 11.53
N VAL A 96 0.54 -5.33 11.44
CA VAL A 96 -0.16 -4.06 11.24
C VAL A 96 0.64 -3.20 10.26
N GLU A 97 -0.08 -2.49 9.40
CA GLU A 97 0.46 -1.48 8.50
C GLU A 97 -0.42 -0.23 8.62
N ALA A 98 0.19 0.94 8.75
CA ALA A 98 -0.52 2.21 8.83
C ALA A 98 0.18 3.28 8.02
N GLY A 99 -0.59 4.25 7.55
CA GLY A 99 -0.04 5.43 6.89
C GLY A 99 -0.92 6.02 5.81
N PHE A 100 -0.26 6.64 4.84
CA PHE A 100 -0.82 7.07 3.57
C PHE A 100 0.20 6.82 2.46
N MET A 101 -0.25 6.39 1.28
CA MET A 101 0.62 6.22 0.13
C MET A 101 -0.05 6.55 -1.19
N PHE A 102 0.76 6.93 -2.17
CA PHE A 102 0.37 7.23 -3.54
C PHE A 102 1.37 6.62 -4.52
N GLY A 103 0.88 6.19 -5.68
CA GLY A 103 1.68 5.62 -6.76
C GLY A 103 1.28 6.22 -8.09
N LEU A 104 2.26 6.37 -8.99
CA LEU A 104 2.05 6.79 -10.38
C LEU A 104 2.92 5.90 -11.27
N THR A 105 2.35 5.33 -12.32
CA THR A 105 3.08 4.51 -13.30
C THR A 105 2.63 4.85 -14.71
N LEU A 106 3.59 4.96 -15.63
CA LEU A 106 3.29 4.96 -17.06
C LEU A 106 3.48 3.55 -17.61
N GLY A 107 2.48 3.06 -18.34
CA GLY A 107 2.67 1.94 -19.25
C GLY A 107 2.88 2.48 -20.66
N ALA A 108 3.79 1.88 -21.42
CA ALA A 108 3.90 2.04 -22.85
C ALA A 108 3.91 0.65 -23.51
N ASN A 109 3.00 0.37 -24.43
CA ASN A 109 2.96 -0.90 -25.16
C ASN A 109 3.25 -0.66 -26.63
N VAL A 110 4.18 -1.43 -27.20
CA VAL A 110 4.49 -1.44 -28.62
C VAL A 110 4.13 -2.82 -29.18
N GLU A 111 3.13 -2.86 -30.07
CA GLU A 111 2.74 -4.03 -30.84
C GLU A 111 3.32 -3.91 -32.25
N ILE A 112 3.99 -4.96 -32.73
CA ILE A 112 4.41 -5.09 -34.12
C ILE A 112 3.80 -6.37 -34.66
N SER A 113 2.99 -6.26 -35.72
CA SER A 113 2.43 -7.41 -36.43
C SER A 113 2.85 -7.40 -37.89
N ILE A 114 3.06 -8.60 -38.44
CA ILE A 114 3.27 -8.82 -39.87
C ILE A 114 2.18 -9.79 -40.30
N ASP A 115 1.31 -9.33 -41.18
CA ASP A 115 0.29 -10.16 -41.81
C ASP A 115 0.76 -10.52 -43.22
N ARG A 116 0.47 -11.74 -43.65
CA ARG A 116 0.66 -12.19 -45.03
C ARG A 116 -0.67 -12.18 -45.77
N LEU A 117 -0.62 -11.88 -47.07
CA LEU A 117 -1.80 -11.99 -47.92
C LEU A 117 -2.08 -13.46 -48.22
N ALA A 118 -3.14 -14.02 -47.64
CA ALA A 118 -3.65 -15.32 -47.99
C ALA A 118 -4.64 -15.18 -49.16
N ILE A 119 -4.41 -15.95 -50.21
CA ILE A 119 -5.26 -15.99 -51.40
C ILE A 119 -5.94 -17.36 -51.39
N THR A 120 -7.24 -17.38 -51.16
CA THR A 120 -8.01 -18.62 -51.13
C THR A 120 -9.04 -18.62 -52.25
N TRP A 121 -9.15 -19.75 -52.93
CA TRP A 121 -10.22 -19.98 -53.89
C TRP A 121 -11.44 -20.51 -53.14
N VAL A 122 -12.54 -19.76 -53.16
CA VAL A 122 -13.78 -20.16 -52.50
C VAL A 122 -14.75 -20.65 -53.57
N TRP A 123 -15.23 -21.88 -53.40
CA TRP A 123 -16.14 -22.53 -54.34
C TRP A 123 -17.59 -22.45 -53.83
N ASP A 124 -18.27 -21.36 -54.20
CA ASP A 124 -19.66 -21.04 -53.82
C ASP A 124 -20.58 -21.06 -55.07
N GLY A 125 -20.43 -22.06 -55.95
CA GLY A 125 -21.24 -22.18 -57.18
C GLY A 125 -20.97 -21.05 -58.19
N TRP A 126 -22.02 -20.37 -58.66
CA TRP A 126 -21.93 -19.26 -59.64
C TRP A 126 -21.22 -18.00 -59.12
N ASN A 127 -21.03 -17.87 -57.80
CA ASN A 127 -20.28 -16.81 -57.13
C ASN A 127 -18.86 -17.25 -56.68
N SER A 128 -18.34 -18.34 -57.24
CA SER A 128 -16.98 -18.80 -56.96
C SER A 128 -15.95 -17.74 -57.37
N GLY A 129 -14.93 -17.54 -56.55
CA GLY A 129 -13.92 -16.53 -56.83
C GLY A 129 -12.74 -16.56 -55.88
N ILE A 130 -11.78 -15.68 -56.16
CA ILE A 130 -10.63 -15.45 -55.31
C ILE A 130 -11.05 -14.55 -54.15
N ARG A 131 -10.89 -15.02 -52.91
CA ARG A 131 -10.96 -14.19 -51.72
C ARG A 131 -9.56 -13.97 -51.19
N THR A 132 -9.25 -12.72 -50.90
CA THR A 132 -8.01 -12.32 -50.24
C THR A 132 -8.29 -11.98 -48.80
N SER A 133 -7.46 -12.48 -47.89
CA SER A 133 -7.52 -12.15 -46.47
C SER A 133 -6.11 -11.96 -45.93
N TRP A 134 -5.93 -10.99 -45.04
CA TRP A 134 -4.68 -10.83 -44.32
C TRP A 134 -4.67 -11.80 -43.13
N GLU A 135 -3.70 -12.72 -43.10
CA GLU A 135 -3.49 -13.65 -42.00
C GLU A 135 -2.26 -13.22 -41.20
N LYS A 136 -2.37 -13.18 -39.86
CA LYS A 136 -1.22 -12.91 -38.98
C LYS A 136 -0.12 -13.95 -39.23
N PHE A 137 1.02 -13.52 -39.76
CA PHE A 137 2.21 -14.36 -39.95
C PHE A 137 3.12 -14.29 -38.73
N PHE A 138 3.24 -13.10 -38.14
CA PHE A 138 4.03 -12.84 -36.94
C PHE A 138 3.39 -11.71 -36.12
N SER A 139 3.42 -11.81 -34.80
CA SER A 139 2.94 -10.78 -33.88
C SER A 139 3.85 -10.80 -32.66
N SER A 140 4.36 -9.63 -32.27
CA SER A 140 5.14 -9.46 -31.04
C SER A 140 4.65 -8.23 -30.30
N GLU A 141 4.58 -8.35 -28.99
CA GLU A 141 4.21 -7.26 -28.08
C GLU A 141 5.38 -7.01 -27.12
N LEU A 142 5.78 -5.74 -27.01
CA LEU A 142 6.74 -5.27 -26.02
C LEU A 142 6.05 -4.27 -25.11
N GLY A 143 5.76 -4.69 -23.87
CA GLY A 143 5.28 -3.81 -22.82
C GLY A 143 6.44 -3.21 -22.03
N ILE A 144 6.63 -1.90 -22.12
CA ILE A 144 7.58 -1.13 -21.32
C ILE A 144 6.79 -0.41 -20.24
N ARG A 145 7.03 -0.72 -18.97
CA ARG A 145 6.47 0.06 -17.85
C ARG A 145 7.56 0.99 -17.34
N ILE A 146 7.22 2.27 -17.16
CA ILE A 146 8.12 3.32 -16.70
C ILE A 146 7.57 3.90 -15.40
N ASP A 147 8.39 3.88 -14.35
CA ASP A 147 8.12 4.57 -13.08
C ASP A 147 8.32 6.07 -13.28
N LEU A 148 7.25 6.79 -13.62
CA LEU A 148 7.32 8.22 -13.90
C LEU A 148 7.80 9.02 -12.70
N LEU A 149 7.41 8.62 -11.49
CA LEU A 149 7.89 9.26 -10.27
C LEU A 149 9.38 8.97 -10.11
N GLY A 150 9.81 7.72 -10.27
CA GLY A 150 11.23 7.37 -10.30
C GLY A 150 12.03 8.18 -11.32
N LEU A 151 11.52 8.35 -12.53
CA LEU A 151 12.18 9.09 -13.61
C LEU A 151 12.15 10.61 -13.37
N LEU A 152 11.06 11.14 -12.81
CA LEU A 152 10.95 12.54 -12.41
C LEU A 152 11.85 12.84 -11.22
N PHE A 153 12.04 11.90 -10.29
CA PHE A 153 13.04 11.99 -9.22
C PHE A 153 14.45 11.91 -9.77
N GLU A 154 14.75 10.99 -10.69
CA GLU A 154 16.04 10.95 -11.37
C GLU A 154 16.32 12.24 -12.15
N LEU A 155 15.32 12.82 -12.81
CA LEU A 155 15.43 14.09 -13.52
C LEU A 155 15.62 15.27 -12.56
N VAL A 156 14.87 15.31 -11.44
CA VAL A 156 15.05 16.30 -10.38
C VAL A 156 16.44 16.17 -9.76
N LEU A 157 16.92 14.96 -9.50
CA LEU A 157 18.29 14.70 -9.03
C LEU A 157 19.33 15.12 -10.07
N LEU A 158 19.09 14.88 -11.36
CA LEU A 158 19.96 15.32 -12.46
C LEU A 158 20.04 16.86 -12.54
N LEU A 159 18.90 17.55 -12.44
CA LEU A 159 18.80 19.02 -12.47
C LEU A 159 19.37 19.66 -11.18
N LEU A 160 19.21 19.00 -10.03
CA LEU A 160 19.82 19.42 -8.77
C LEU A 160 21.34 19.23 -8.79
N LYS A 161 21.81 18.14 -9.40
CA LYS A 161 23.23 17.88 -9.66
C LYS A 161 23.85 18.92 -10.60
N GLU A 162 23.14 19.31 -11.67
CA GLU A 162 23.58 20.39 -12.56
C GLU A 162 23.58 21.77 -11.87
N SER A 163 22.77 21.97 -10.84
CA SER A 163 22.74 23.20 -10.02
C SER A 163 23.64 23.15 -8.78
N GLY A 164 24.45 22.10 -8.62
CA GLY A 164 25.45 21.97 -7.55
C GLY A 164 24.88 21.65 -6.17
N ARG A 165 23.67 21.07 -6.09
CA ARG A 165 23.06 20.55 -4.86
C ARG A 165 22.87 19.04 -5.00
N GLU A 166 23.74 18.25 -4.38
CA GLU A 166 23.72 16.78 -4.53
C GLU A 166 22.89 16.04 -3.46
N ASP A 167 22.36 16.75 -2.45
CA ASP A 167 21.64 16.10 -1.34
C ASP A 167 20.12 16.20 -1.51
N ASN A 168 19.41 15.07 -1.62
CA ASN A 168 17.95 15.08 -1.62
C ASN A 168 17.32 13.95 -0.78
N PRO A 169 16.36 14.25 0.13
CA PRO A 169 15.77 13.35 1.13
C PRO A 169 14.95 12.11 0.73
N LEU A 170 14.70 11.86 -0.55
CA LEU A 170 13.51 11.10 -0.94
C LEU A 170 13.82 9.61 -1.13
N GLN A 171 13.27 8.77 -0.24
CA GLN A 171 13.40 7.32 -0.29
C GLN A 171 12.16 6.66 -0.91
N LYS A 172 12.40 5.67 -1.79
CA LYS A 172 11.38 4.82 -2.43
C LYS A 172 10.94 3.72 -1.48
N VAL A 173 9.63 3.50 -1.32
CA VAL A 173 9.07 2.42 -0.50
C VAL A 173 8.65 1.26 -1.42
N ALA A 174 8.67 0.02 -0.90
CA ALA A 174 8.39 -1.20 -1.65
C ALA A 174 6.99 -1.21 -2.32
N ASN A 175 6.89 -1.91 -3.45
CA ASN A 175 5.79 -1.78 -4.42
C ASN A 175 4.41 -2.24 -3.89
N LEU A 176 3.40 -1.37 -4.06
CA LEU A 176 1.97 -1.56 -3.74
C LEU A 176 1.22 -2.66 -4.50
N SER A 177 1.69 -2.97 -5.70
CA SER A 177 1.02 -3.84 -6.65
C SER A 177 2.03 -4.26 -7.72
N PRO A 178 1.93 -5.47 -8.30
CA PRO A 178 2.74 -5.86 -9.46
C PRO A 178 2.57 -4.94 -10.69
N THR A 179 1.59 -4.02 -10.68
CA THR A 179 1.38 -3.01 -11.74
C THR A 179 1.97 -1.63 -11.47
N LEU A 180 2.34 -1.30 -10.22
CA LEU A 180 2.97 -0.03 -9.85
C LEU A 180 4.49 -0.23 -9.69
N LEU A 181 5.30 0.48 -10.47
CA LEU A 181 6.77 0.36 -10.39
C LEU A 181 7.39 1.21 -9.28
N GLY A 182 6.66 2.20 -8.75
CA GLY A 182 7.08 3.07 -7.66
C GLY A 182 5.90 3.60 -6.86
N THR A 183 6.02 3.52 -5.53
CA THR A 183 5.05 4.04 -4.56
C THR A 183 5.78 4.94 -3.58
N TYR A 184 5.16 6.07 -3.24
CA TYR A 184 5.67 7.05 -2.29
C TYR A 184 4.60 7.26 -1.22
N GLY A 185 5.01 7.29 0.03
CA GLY A 185 4.06 7.35 1.13
C GLY A 185 4.75 7.47 2.47
N ILE A 186 3.95 7.81 3.47
CA ILE A 186 4.31 7.79 4.87
C ILE A 186 3.68 6.52 5.41
N VAL A 187 4.44 5.43 5.46
CA VAL A 187 3.96 4.11 5.87
C VAL A 187 4.88 3.57 6.95
N ASP A 188 4.28 2.92 7.93
CA ASP A 188 5.01 2.16 8.95
C ASP A 188 4.26 0.87 9.25
N GLY A 189 4.97 -0.14 9.72
CA GLY A 189 4.41 -1.45 10.01
C GLY A 189 5.13 -2.13 11.16
N ALA A 190 4.40 -2.98 11.87
CA ALA A 190 4.90 -3.75 12.99
C ALA A 190 4.27 -5.13 13.02
N GLY A 191 4.88 -6.07 13.75
CA GLY A 191 4.32 -7.39 14.02
C GLY A 191 4.83 -7.96 15.33
N GLY A 192 4.10 -8.91 15.90
CA GLY A 192 4.37 -9.52 17.21
C GLY A 192 3.88 -8.71 18.42
N GLN A 193 3.49 -7.45 18.25
CA GLN A 193 3.15 -6.55 19.35
C GLN A 193 1.78 -6.87 19.97
N LEU A 194 0.81 -7.33 19.19
CA LEU A 194 -0.54 -7.54 19.70
C LEU A 194 -0.59 -8.74 20.66
N GLY A 195 0.18 -9.79 20.41
CA GLY A 195 0.31 -10.94 21.31
C GLY A 195 1.07 -10.62 22.60
N GLU A 196 2.18 -9.87 22.48
CA GLU A 196 3.12 -9.58 23.58
C GLU A 196 2.69 -8.38 24.45
N GLU A 197 2.16 -7.32 23.84
CA GLU A 197 1.81 -6.06 24.51
C GLU A 197 0.28 -5.82 24.56
N GLY A 198 -0.50 -6.68 23.91
CA GLY A 198 -1.95 -6.52 23.82
C GLY A 198 -2.38 -5.38 22.92
N ARG A 199 -1.48 -4.72 22.19
CA ARG A 199 -1.77 -3.60 21.29
C ARG A 199 -0.75 -3.53 20.14
N PHE A 200 -1.17 -2.91 19.05
CA PHE A 200 -0.31 -2.42 17.99
C PHE A 200 0.05 -0.97 18.24
N THR A 201 1.31 -0.59 18.02
CA THR A 201 1.73 0.80 17.92
C THR A 201 2.60 0.97 16.69
N VAL A 202 2.06 1.69 15.71
CA VAL A 202 2.78 2.04 14.48
C VAL A 202 2.91 3.55 14.39
N ARG A 203 4.01 4.00 13.81
CA ARG A 203 4.38 5.42 13.76
C ARG A 203 4.80 5.86 12.36
N PRO A 204 3.83 5.96 11.43
CA PRO A 204 4.04 6.58 10.13
C PRO A 204 4.68 7.97 10.28
N THR A 205 5.88 8.14 9.72
CA THR A 205 6.66 9.38 9.83
C THR A 205 7.01 9.96 8.47
N PHE A 206 6.76 11.25 8.31
CA PHE A 206 7.38 12.06 7.26
C PHE A 206 8.52 12.84 7.90
N SER A 207 9.74 12.70 7.40
CA SER A 207 10.86 13.49 7.91
C SER A 207 11.68 14.08 6.79
N LEU A 208 12.12 15.31 7.01
CA LEU A 208 13.05 16.04 6.16
C LEU A 208 14.44 15.97 6.81
N PRO A 209 15.39 15.23 6.24
CA PRO A 209 16.79 15.31 6.61
C PRO A 209 17.35 16.67 6.22
N ILE A 210 18.10 17.26 7.14
CA ILE A 210 18.87 18.47 6.93
C ILE A 210 20.32 18.05 6.90
N ASP A 211 20.93 18.00 5.72
CA ASP A 211 22.32 17.59 5.60
C ASP A 211 23.26 18.67 6.18
N LEU A 212 24.04 18.28 7.19
CA LEU A 212 25.03 19.15 7.82
C LEU A 212 26.42 18.99 7.22
N VAL A 213 26.63 18.02 6.32
CA VAL A 213 27.92 17.73 5.70
C VAL A 213 28.47 18.98 5.06
N HIS A 214 27.64 19.71 4.32
CA HIS A 214 28.05 20.96 3.68
C HIS A 214 28.31 22.13 4.65
N LEU A 215 27.88 22.05 5.90
CA LEU A 215 28.06 23.12 6.88
C LEU A 215 29.35 22.95 7.69
N SER A 216 29.88 21.72 7.77
CA SER A 216 31.13 21.42 8.49
C SER A 216 32.30 21.16 7.54
N PRO A 217 33.41 21.93 7.61
CA PRO A 217 34.60 21.67 6.79
C PRO A 217 35.18 20.27 6.97
N ALA A 218 35.07 19.70 8.17
CA ALA A 218 35.55 18.35 8.46
C ALA A 218 34.71 17.29 7.74
N LEU A 219 33.37 17.43 7.76
CA LEU A 219 32.47 16.49 7.09
C LEU A 219 32.56 16.63 5.57
N LYS A 220 32.67 17.85 5.02
CA LYS A 220 32.99 18.09 3.61
C LYS A 220 34.25 17.37 3.14
N ALA A 221 35.28 17.30 3.98
CA ALA A 221 36.52 16.62 3.62
C ALA A 221 36.34 15.10 3.54
N VAL A 222 35.54 14.53 4.45
CA VAL A 222 35.15 13.10 4.45
C VAL A 222 34.32 12.79 3.20
N ASP A 223 33.30 13.59 2.94
CA ASP A 223 32.45 13.44 1.76
C ASP A 223 33.25 13.55 0.45
N LYS A 224 34.13 14.55 0.32
CA LYS A 224 35.02 14.67 -0.84
C LYS A 224 35.95 13.47 -1.02
N ALA A 225 36.45 12.90 0.07
CA ALA A 225 37.29 11.70 0.01
C ALA A 225 36.49 10.48 -0.46
N LEU A 226 35.25 10.34 -0.01
CA LEU A 226 34.33 9.28 -0.46
C LEU A 226 33.87 9.52 -1.91
N GLY A 227 33.63 10.76 -2.31
CA GLY A 227 33.34 11.15 -3.69
C GLY A 227 34.44 10.76 -4.67
N ALA A 228 35.71 10.86 -4.26
CA ALA A 228 36.83 10.36 -5.06
C ALA A 228 36.80 8.84 -5.29
N LEU A 229 36.12 8.10 -4.40
CA LEU A 229 35.86 6.66 -4.50
C LEU A 229 34.49 6.36 -5.14
N GLY A 230 33.85 7.35 -5.77
CA GLY A 230 32.50 7.20 -6.35
C GLY A 230 31.41 6.98 -5.31
N GLY A 231 31.65 7.38 -4.07
CA GLY A 231 30.72 7.33 -2.94
C GLY A 231 30.20 8.71 -2.54
N GLY A 232 29.66 8.79 -1.33
CA GLY A 232 29.12 10.00 -0.72
C GLY A 232 28.85 9.81 0.76
N PHE A 233 28.72 10.91 1.49
CA PHE A 233 28.45 10.91 2.92
C PHE A 233 27.40 11.96 3.26
N GLY A 234 26.34 11.53 3.94
CA GLY A 234 25.29 12.37 4.49
C GLY A 234 25.18 12.19 5.99
N LEU A 235 25.03 13.28 6.74
CA LEU A 235 24.82 13.26 8.18
C LEU A 235 24.08 14.51 8.63
N GLY A 236 23.02 14.33 9.40
CA GLY A 236 22.35 15.48 9.99
C GLY A 236 21.07 15.15 10.75
N PRO A 237 20.40 16.16 11.31
CA PRO A 237 19.13 15.96 11.95
C PRO A 237 18.04 15.70 10.90
N THR A 238 17.02 14.97 11.31
CA THR A 238 15.74 14.88 10.61
C THR A 238 14.69 15.62 11.44
N ILE A 239 13.85 16.41 10.77
CA ILE A 239 12.70 17.07 11.40
C ILE A 239 11.47 16.69 10.61
N GLY A 240 10.39 16.33 11.30
CA GLY A 240 9.25 15.77 10.63
C GLY A 240 7.96 15.80 11.44
N VAL A 241 6.98 15.12 10.87
CA VAL A 241 5.66 14.91 11.46
C VAL A 241 5.42 13.41 11.51
N ALA A 242 4.87 12.95 12.63
CA ALA A 242 4.45 11.58 12.84
C ALA A 242 2.95 11.52 13.11
N ILE A 243 2.29 10.48 12.59
CA ILE A 243 0.89 10.17 12.86
C ILE A 243 0.84 8.82 13.58
N PRO A 244 1.24 8.74 14.86
CA PRO A 244 1.20 7.48 15.60
C PRO A 244 -0.23 6.94 15.62
N VAL A 245 -0.38 5.63 15.44
CA VAL A 245 -1.66 4.94 15.60
C VAL A 245 -1.45 3.81 16.58
N THR A 246 -2.20 3.85 17.68
CA THR A 246 -2.28 2.73 18.62
C THR A 246 -3.59 2.02 18.42
N ALA A 247 -3.59 0.70 18.25
CA ALA A 247 -4.80 -0.11 18.13
C ALA A 247 -4.77 -1.28 19.11
N LYS A 248 -5.90 -1.61 19.73
CA LYS A 248 -6.02 -2.73 20.68
C LYS A 248 -7.34 -3.46 20.49
N ILE A 249 -7.39 -4.72 20.89
CA ILE A 249 -8.65 -5.46 20.97
C ILE A 249 -9.44 -4.95 22.19
N ALA A 250 -10.58 -4.31 21.94
CA ALA A 250 -11.48 -3.82 22.99
C ALA A 250 -12.45 -4.90 23.46
N SER A 251 -13.04 -5.63 22.52
CA SER A 251 -13.97 -6.73 22.83
C SER A 251 -13.92 -7.83 21.77
N VAL A 252 -14.34 -9.02 22.17
CA VAL A 252 -14.52 -10.18 21.28
C VAL A 252 -15.92 -10.72 21.46
N ARG A 253 -16.63 -10.93 20.36
CA ARG A 253 -17.97 -11.51 20.33
C ARG A 253 -17.90 -12.88 19.71
N LEU A 254 -18.39 -13.88 20.43
CA LEU A 254 -18.58 -15.23 19.90
C LEU A 254 -20.06 -15.43 19.62
N ALA A 255 -20.38 -16.01 18.47
CA ALA A 255 -21.76 -16.28 18.09
C ALA A 255 -21.94 -17.70 17.56
N ASP A 256 -23.13 -18.25 17.77
CA ASP A 256 -23.66 -19.46 17.12
C ASP A 256 -24.89 -19.10 16.26
N ALA A 257 -25.66 -20.10 15.80
CA ALA A 257 -26.84 -19.88 14.96
C ALA A 257 -28.01 -19.16 15.68
N SER A 258 -27.97 -19.05 17.01
CA SER A 258 -29.09 -18.65 17.86
C SER A 258 -28.77 -17.48 18.81
N ARG A 259 -27.50 -17.24 19.14
CA ARG A 259 -27.09 -16.23 20.13
C ARG A 259 -25.66 -15.73 19.92
N GLU A 260 -25.36 -14.60 20.58
CA GLU A 260 -24.06 -13.93 20.60
C GLU A 260 -23.70 -13.54 22.04
N VAL A 261 -22.42 -13.68 22.41
CA VAL A 261 -21.87 -13.31 23.71
C VAL A 261 -20.66 -12.43 23.51
N THR A 262 -20.65 -11.27 24.17
CA THR A 262 -19.55 -10.29 24.13
C THR A 262 -18.66 -10.44 25.35
N TYR A 263 -17.36 -10.61 25.12
CA TYR A 263 -16.31 -10.59 26.13
C TYR A 263 -15.58 -9.26 26.05
N VAL A 264 -15.54 -8.52 27.15
CA VAL A 264 -14.83 -7.24 27.24
C VAL A 264 -13.46 -7.48 27.86
N ARG A 265 -12.42 -6.87 27.29
CA ARG A 265 -11.05 -7.02 27.79
C ARG A 265 -10.95 -6.63 29.27
N ASN A 266 -10.25 -7.46 30.05
CA ASN A 266 -9.82 -7.10 31.40
C ASN A 266 -8.60 -6.18 31.29
N GLU A 267 -8.60 -5.02 31.94
CA GLU A 267 -7.49 -4.05 31.86
C GLU A 267 -6.17 -4.56 32.50
N SER A 268 -6.22 -5.65 33.25
CA SER A 268 -5.10 -6.22 33.99
C SER A 268 -4.33 -7.27 33.17
N GLY A 269 -3.45 -6.84 32.26
CA GLY A 269 -2.49 -7.73 31.60
C GLY A 269 -1.83 -7.14 30.37
N GLY A 270 -0.51 -7.35 30.22
CA GLY A 270 0.24 -6.99 29.02
C GLY A 270 0.18 -8.02 27.90
N GLU A 271 -0.15 -9.28 28.20
CA GLU A 271 -0.13 -10.40 27.25
C GLU A 271 -1.54 -10.94 26.98
N ALA A 272 -1.79 -11.44 25.76
CA ALA A 272 -2.97 -12.22 25.29
C ALA A 272 -4.37 -11.68 25.67
N PHE A 273 -5.36 -11.72 24.77
CA PHE A 273 -6.69 -11.19 25.10
C PHE A 273 -7.37 -12.05 26.17
N LYS A 274 -7.59 -11.47 27.35
CA LYS A 274 -8.43 -12.04 28.42
C LYS A 274 -9.64 -11.16 28.60
N GLY A 275 -10.82 -11.73 28.44
CA GLY A 275 -12.07 -11.02 28.62
C GLY A 275 -13.04 -11.73 29.54
N THR A 276 -13.98 -10.97 30.08
CA THR A 276 -15.09 -11.50 30.87
C THR A 276 -16.42 -11.14 30.23
N THR A 277 -17.45 -11.91 30.56
CA THR A 277 -18.81 -11.64 30.12
C THR A 277 -19.80 -11.89 31.24
N THR A 278 -21.03 -11.41 31.05
CA THR A 278 -22.20 -11.72 31.90
C THR A 278 -23.23 -12.57 31.14
N GLY A 279 -22.91 -13.00 29.92
CA GLY A 279 -23.78 -13.85 29.08
C GLY A 279 -23.65 -15.34 29.42
N GLU A 280 -24.52 -16.16 28.82
CA GLU A 280 -24.46 -17.62 28.96
C GLU A 280 -23.39 -18.24 28.06
N GLU A 281 -22.77 -19.34 28.47
CA GLU A 281 -21.74 -20.04 27.69
C GLU A 281 -22.26 -20.46 26.30
N ILE A 282 -21.49 -20.16 25.24
CA ILE A 282 -21.69 -20.74 23.90
C ILE A 282 -20.78 -21.96 23.75
N GLU A 283 -21.35 -23.15 23.76
CA GLU A 283 -20.59 -24.42 23.69
C GLU A 283 -19.89 -24.63 22.34
N LYS A 284 -20.48 -24.14 21.24
CA LYS A 284 -19.99 -24.36 19.87
C LYS A 284 -20.08 -23.08 19.04
N PRO A 285 -19.23 -22.07 19.32
CA PRO A 285 -19.26 -20.84 18.57
C PRO A 285 -18.82 -21.13 17.12
N THR A 286 -19.48 -20.49 16.16
CA THR A 286 -19.19 -20.63 14.73
C THR A 286 -18.62 -19.35 14.13
N LYS A 287 -18.84 -18.20 14.77
CA LYS A 287 -18.37 -16.89 14.32
C LYS A 287 -17.66 -16.15 15.44
N MET A 288 -16.56 -15.47 15.10
CA MET A 288 -15.82 -14.56 15.97
C MET A 288 -15.85 -13.16 15.37
N THR A 289 -16.30 -12.17 16.13
CA THR A 289 -16.21 -10.75 15.78
C THR A 289 -15.29 -10.06 16.78
N VAL A 290 -14.33 -9.30 16.30
CA VAL A 290 -13.39 -8.56 17.14
C VAL A 290 -13.59 -7.07 16.95
N GLN A 291 -13.74 -6.37 18.06
CA GLN A 291 -13.76 -4.92 18.10
C GLN A 291 -12.35 -4.41 18.37
N MET A 292 -11.82 -3.64 17.42
CA MET A 292 -10.56 -2.93 17.54
C MET A 292 -10.83 -1.48 17.90
N GLU A 293 -10.31 -1.03 19.03
CA GLU A 293 -10.25 0.40 19.37
C GLU A 293 -8.92 0.94 18.84
N HIS A 294 -8.96 1.97 17.97
CA HIS A 294 -7.77 2.67 17.52
C HIS A 294 -7.77 4.15 17.91
N ARG A 295 -6.58 4.68 18.15
CA ARG A 295 -6.32 6.06 18.55
C ARG A 295 -5.23 6.65 17.66
N PRO A 296 -5.59 7.43 16.63
CA PRO A 296 -4.60 8.21 15.92
C PRO A 296 -4.15 9.37 16.80
N GLY A 297 -2.87 9.69 16.69
CA GLY A 297 -2.25 10.83 17.35
C GLY A 297 -1.47 11.68 16.37
N PHE A 298 -0.82 12.70 16.93
CA PHE A 298 0.06 13.60 16.21
C PHE A 298 1.32 13.82 17.03
N ASP A 299 2.47 13.79 16.37
CA ASP A 299 3.74 14.15 16.98
C ASP A 299 4.63 14.88 15.98
N LEU A 300 5.56 15.68 16.51
CA LEU A 300 6.69 16.21 15.75
C LEU A 300 7.83 15.21 15.89
N SER A 301 8.36 14.70 14.78
CA SER A 301 9.53 13.83 14.83
C SER A 301 10.81 14.65 14.77
N PHE A 302 11.76 14.28 15.63
CA PHE A 302 13.14 14.71 15.52
C PHE A 302 14.02 13.46 15.48
N GLY A 303 15.05 13.47 14.65
CA GLY A 303 15.94 12.34 14.54
C GLY A 303 17.30 12.74 14.02
N ILE A 304 18.14 11.74 13.80
CA ILE A 304 19.43 11.87 13.13
C ILE A 304 19.48 10.80 12.06
N PHE A 305 19.86 11.19 10.85
CA PHE A 305 20.16 10.26 9.76
C PHE A 305 21.65 10.24 9.49
N TYR A 306 22.11 9.11 8.98
CA TYR A 306 23.41 9.00 8.33
C TYR A 306 23.26 8.18 7.05
N ASP A 307 24.03 8.54 6.04
CA ASP A 307 24.16 7.78 4.81
C ASP A 307 25.62 7.74 4.41
N ILE A 308 26.12 6.55 4.07
CA ILE A 308 27.47 6.35 3.59
C ILE A 308 27.39 5.46 2.38
N SER A 309 27.86 5.96 1.24
CA SER A 309 27.98 5.16 0.02
C SER A 309 29.42 5.09 -0.44
N ILE A 310 29.80 3.95 -1.01
CA ILE A 310 31.11 3.69 -1.62
C ILE A 310 30.88 3.02 -2.98
N LEU A 311 31.53 3.52 -4.02
CA LEU A 311 31.44 2.99 -5.40
C LEU A 311 30.00 2.88 -5.95
N LYS A 312 29.04 3.66 -5.45
CA LYS A 312 27.60 3.67 -5.83
C LYS A 312 26.78 2.38 -5.59
N PHE A 313 27.40 1.23 -5.36
CA PHE A 313 26.69 -0.04 -5.10
C PHE A 313 26.75 -0.50 -3.64
N LEU A 314 27.65 0.05 -2.84
CA LEU A 314 27.71 -0.20 -1.40
C LEU A 314 27.16 1.03 -0.68
N SER A 315 25.85 1.04 -0.41
CA SER A 315 25.19 2.07 0.39
C SER A 315 24.80 1.50 1.74
N LEU A 316 25.17 2.19 2.81
CA LEU A 316 24.74 1.92 4.17
C LEU A 316 24.16 3.21 4.74
N GLY A 317 22.84 3.23 4.89
CA GLY A 317 22.12 4.33 5.49
C GLY A 317 21.30 3.86 6.67
N GLY A 318 21.05 4.77 7.60
CA GLY A 318 20.20 4.54 8.75
C GLY A 318 19.63 5.85 9.26
N SER A 319 18.49 5.77 9.93
CA SER A 319 17.94 6.90 10.67
C SER A 319 17.39 6.42 12.00
N VAL A 320 17.55 7.27 13.01
CA VAL A 320 16.93 7.10 14.32
C VAL A 320 16.08 8.33 14.56
N SER A 321 14.79 8.14 14.79
CA SER A 321 13.86 9.22 15.08
C SER A 321 13.07 8.95 16.35
N PHE A 322 12.68 10.02 17.03
CA PHE A 322 11.86 9.99 18.23
C PHE A 322 10.81 11.10 18.19
N GLY A 323 9.74 10.90 18.96
CA GLY A 323 8.67 11.88 19.12
C GLY A 323 9.06 13.01 20.06
N LEU A 324 9.09 14.24 19.56
CA LEU A 324 9.42 15.41 20.36
C LEU A 324 8.32 15.68 21.41
N LEU A 325 7.04 15.62 21.02
CA LEU A 325 5.93 15.84 21.95
C LEU A 325 5.87 14.72 22.98
N GLN A 326 6.07 13.46 22.55
CA GLN A 326 6.12 12.33 23.47
C GLN A 326 7.25 12.46 24.51
N VAL A 327 8.44 12.90 24.09
CA VAL A 327 9.57 13.17 25.01
C VAL A 327 9.23 14.30 26.00
N LEU A 328 8.43 15.28 25.56
CA LEU A 328 7.92 16.36 26.41
C LEU A 328 6.71 15.95 27.27
N GLY A 329 6.25 14.70 27.17
CA GLY A 329 5.07 14.20 27.89
C GLY A 329 3.74 14.74 27.35
N ILE A 330 3.73 15.28 26.14
CA ILE A 330 2.54 15.80 25.45
C ILE A 330 2.06 14.73 24.48
N GLU A 331 0.86 14.19 24.71
CA GLU A 331 0.20 13.27 23.80
C GLU A 331 -1.01 13.96 23.16
N LEU A 332 -0.89 14.27 21.87
CA LEU A 332 -2.02 14.76 21.08
C LEU A 332 -2.72 13.56 20.44
N SER A 333 -3.88 13.20 20.97
CA SER A 333 -4.74 12.15 20.42
C SER A 333 -6.00 12.78 19.83
N PHE A 334 -6.43 12.28 18.67
CA PHE A 334 -7.68 12.74 18.02
C PHE A 334 -8.93 11.97 18.49
N GLY A 335 -8.80 11.19 19.58
CA GLY A 335 -9.88 10.39 20.14
C GLY A 335 -9.72 8.89 19.88
N ALA A 336 -10.65 8.13 20.42
CA ALA A 336 -10.75 6.69 20.19
C ALA A 336 -11.88 6.39 19.20
N TYR A 337 -11.62 5.45 18.32
CA TYR A 337 -12.55 4.98 17.30
C TYR A 337 -12.62 3.47 17.34
N ASP A 338 -13.78 2.92 17.03
CA ASP A 338 -14.03 1.48 17.07
C ASP A 338 -14.30 0.93 15.68
N ASN A 339 -13.62 -0.15 15.34
CA ASN A 339 -13.85 -0.91 14.12
C ASN A 339 -14.17 -2.37 14.45
N LEU A 340 -15.07 -2.97 13.68
CA LEU A 340 -15.46 -4.37 13.83
C LEU A 340 -14.95 -5.17 12.63
N VAL A 341 -14.32 -6.30 12.90
CA VAL A 341 -13.96 -7.32 11.91
C VAL A 341 -14.48 -8.65 12.39
N ASP A 342 -14.91 -9.52 11.48
CA ASP A 342 -15.40 -10.84 11.84
C ASP A 342 -14.83 -11.93 10.95
N ASN A 343 -14.82 -13.17 11.44
CA ASN A 343 -14.54 -14.34 10.63
C ASN A 343 -15.21 -15.58 11.20
N THR A 344 -15.32 -16.63 10.38
CA THR A 344 -15.76 -17.95 10.80
C THR A 344 -14.69 -18.61 11.67
N ILE A 345 -15.09 -19.26 12.75
CA ILE A 345 -14.15 -19.96 13.63
C ILE A 345 -13.49 -21.13 12.87
N GLY A 346 -12.16 -21.24 12.98
CA GLY A 346 -11.34 -22.18 12.21
C GLY A 346 -10.95 -21.72 10.80
N GLN A 347 -11.41 -20.56 10.34
CA GLN A 347 -11.04 -20.02 9.03
C GLN A 347 -9.75 -19.18 9.12
N THR A 348 -8.76 -19.50 8.28
CA THR A 348 -7.45 -18.84 8.25
C THR A 348 -7.28 -17.84 7.12
N THR A 349 -8.34 -17.61 6.34
CA THR A 349 -8.42 -16.62 5.27
C THR A 349 -9.53 -15.62 5.57
N ILE A 350 -9.30 -14.36 5.22
CA ILE A 350 -10.23 -13.25 5.37
C ILE A 350 -10.87 -13.01 4.00
N GLY A 351 -12.20 -13.14 3.91
CA GLY A 351 -12.92 -12.83 2.68
C GLY A 351 -12.59 -11.43 2.17
N ARG A 352 -12.39 -11.26 0.86
CA ARG A 352 -12.11 -9.95 0.25
C ARG A 352 -13.24 -8.97 0.60
N GLY A 353 -12.95 -7.93 1.39
CA GLY A 353 -13.85 -6.78 1.58
C GLY A 353 -14.31 -6.45 3.01
N MET A 354 -13.80 -7.12 4.05
CA MET A 354 -14.23 -6.83 5.44
C MET A 354 -13.62 -5.55 6.03
N GLY A 355 -12.49 -5.06 5.51
CA GLY A 355 -11.96 -3.74 5.84
C GLY A 355 -12.30 -2.71 4.75
N GLY A 356 -13.20 -1.77 5.05
CA GLY A 356 -13.34 -0.50 4.31
C GLY A 356 -14.34 -0.42 3.15
N VAL A 357 -14.79 -1.52 2.53
CA VAL A 357 -15.77 -1.43 1.41
C VAL A 357 -17.22 -1.41 1.90
N ALA A 358 -17.52 -2.05 3.02
CA ALA A 358 -18.89 -2.17 3.53
C ALA A 358 -19.53 -0.85 3.99
N GLN A 359 -18.72 0.17 4.34
CA GLN A 359 -19.23 1.48 4.78
C GLN A 359 -19.28 2.51 3.62
N ALA A 360 -18.34 2.46 2.67
CA ALA A 360 -18.32 3.35 1.51
C ALA A 360 -19.43 3.05 0.48
N ALA A 361 -19.89 1.80 0.39
CA ALA A 361 -21.01 1.43 -0.48
C ALA A 361 -22.37 2.00 -0.02
N GLY A 362 -22.48 2.43 1.25
CA GLY A 362 -23.67 3.07 1.81
C GLY A 362 -23.75 4.58 1.57
N GLU A 363 -22.63 5.24 1.26
CA GLU A 363 -22.54 6.70 1.22
C GLU A 363 -22.31 7.31 -0.17
N GLY A 364 -22.38 6.50 -1.24
CA GLY A 364 -22.48 7.04 -2.59
C GLY A 364 -21.21 7.75 -3.08
N PHE A 365 -20.02 7.21 -2.80
CA PHE A 365 -18.79 7.65 -3.45
C PHE A 365 -18.84 7.30 -4.95
N THR A 366 -19.25 8.28 -5.74
CA THR A 366 -19.22 8.27 -7.20
C THR A 366 -17.79 8.15 -7.71
N GLU A 367 -17.60 7.22 -8.64
CA GLU A 367 -16.53 7.22 -9.61
C GLU A 367 -16.32 8.65 -10.17
N PHE A 368 -15.20 9.29 -9.82
CA PHE A 368 -14.82 10.56 -10.42
C PHE A 368 -14.21 10.30 -11.79
N VAL A 369 -15.06 10.30 -12.82
CA VAL A 369 -14.61 10.42 -14.21
C VAL A 369 -14.19 11.87 -14.44
N LEU A 370 -12.90 12.15 -14.35
CA LEU A 370 -12.34 13.39 -14.89
C LEU A 370 -12.45 13.32 -16.42
N MET A 371 -13.56 13.82 -16.97
CA MET A 371 -13.63 14.07 -18.40
C MET A 371 -12.51 15.06 -18.77
N PRO A 372 -11.71 14.79 -19.81
CA PRO A 372 -10.74 15.77 -20.28
C PRO A 372 -11.49 17.07 -20.62
N PRO A 373 -10.89 18.25 -20.33
CA PRO A 373 -11.51 19.52 -20.67
C PRO A 373 -11.84 19.51 -22.16
N GLY A 374 -13.14 19.46 -22.47
CA GLY A 374 -13.63 19.61 -23.82
C GLY A 374 -13.08 20.92 -24.37
N TYR A 375 -12.46 20.86 -25.54
CA TYR A 375 -12.11 22.03 -26.33
C TYR A 375 -13.40 22.85 -26.56
N ALA A 376 -13.63 23.83 -25.70
CA ALA A 376 -14.65 24.83 -25.87
C ALA A 376 -14.08 25.90 -26.81
N ASN A 377 -14.47 25.79 -28.08
CA ASN A 377 -14.58 26.85 -29.09
C ASN A 377 -13.37 27.79 -29.28
N ALA A 378 -12.64 27.56 -30.37
CA ALA A 378 -12.22 28.59 -31.32
C ALA A 378 -12.19 28.01 -32.73
#